data_AF-A0A951QSU3-F1
#
_entry.id   AF-A0A951QSU3-F1
#
_cell.length_a   1.000
_cell.length_b   1.000
_cell.length_c   1.000
_cell.angle_alpha   90.00
_cell.angle_beta   90.00
_cell.angle_gamma   90.00
#
_symmetry.space_group_name_H-M   'P 1'
#
loop_
_entity.id
_entity.type
_entity.pdbx_description
1 polymer ?
#
loop_
_entity_poly.entity_id
_entity_poly.type
_entity_poly.pdbx_seq_one_letter_code
_entity_poly.pdbx_strand_id
1 'polypeptide(L)'
;MKGAVRWNLKVIMDRCQIGTVQLSTFMKVAPRTVTKWRQAEFLPEINEKRYIQIYNAINELCDINGTPNRKIKLRDLVEFCEDEVRDFDVADYQYPSGDARKKPKSDGQNKNDDGKKAVAA
;
A
#
# COMPACT_ATOMS: atom_id res chain seq x y z
N MET A 1 15.18 -13.70 -4.08
CA MET A 1 15.79 -12.47 -3.51
C MET A 1 15.50 -12.48 -2.01
N LYS A 2 16.45 -12.12 -1.14
CA LYS A 2 16.19 -11.91 0.31
C LYS A 2 15.90 -10.43 0.55
N GLY A 3 15.07 -10.12 1.52
CA GLY A 3 14.66 -8.75 1.84
C GLY A 3 13.15 -8.61 1.96
N ALA A 4 12.70 -8.02 3.06
CA ALA A 4 11.31 -7.67 3.28
C ALA A 4 11.18 -6.27 3.91
N VAL A 5 10.05 -5.62 3.64
CA VAL A 5 9.66 -4.37 4.33
C VAL A 5 8.49 -4.70 5.24
N ARG A 6 8.76 -4.82 6.53
CA ARG A 6 7.74 -5.05 7.56
C ARG A 6 6.89 -3.82 7.75
N TRP A 7 5.60 -4.04 8.03
CA TRP A 7 4.64 -2.98 8.26
C TRP A 7 4.30 -2.85 9.74
N ASN A 8 4.74 -1.77 10.35
CA ASN A 8 4.70 -1.58 11.80
C ASN A 8 3.45 -0.84 12.30
N LEU A 9 2.44 -0.67 11.45
CA LEU A 9 1.23 0.09 11.79
C LEU A 9 0.53 -0.44 13.03
N LYS A 10 0.39 -1.76 13.19
CA LYS A 10 -0.27 -2.33 14.37
C LYS A 10 0.46 -1.95 15.65
N VAL A 11 1.78 -2.16 15.68
CA VAL A 11 2.62 -1.83 16.85
C VAL A 11 2.50 -0.36 17.19
N ILE A 12 2.54 0.51 16.17
CA ILE A 12 2.40 1.95 16.35
C ILE A 12 1.01 2.32 16.87
N MET A 13 -0.06 1.83 16.25
CA MET A 13 -1.43 2.11 16.69
C MET A 13 -1.67 1.66 18.13
N ASP A 14 -1.16 0.48 18.51
CA ASP A 14 -1.27 -0.04 19.86
C ASP A 14 -0.53 0.85 20.86
N ARG A 15 0.72 1.25 20.54
CA ARG A 15 1.52 2.19 21.35
C ARG A 15 0.85 3.56 21.47
N CYS A 16 0.21 4.02 20.40
CA CYS A 16 -0.50 5.29 20.34
C CYS A 16 -1.92 5.24 20.90
N GLN A 17 -2.38 4.06 21.35
CA GLN A 17 -3.75 3.82 21.81
C GLN A 17 -4.82 4.25 20.78
N ILE A 18 -4.50 4.12 19.49
CA ILE A 18 -5.38 4.49 18.39
C ILE A 18 -6.20 3.27 17.94
N GLY A 19 -7.52 3.39 18.03
CA GLY A 19 -8.43 2.38 17.53
C GLY A 19 -8.58 2.39 16.00
N THR A 20 -8.92 1.23 15.43
CA THR A 20 -9.24 1.10 13.99
C THR A 20 -10.36 2.05 13.56
N VAL A 21 -11.43 2.13 14.36
CA VAL A 21 -12.57 3.02 14.10
C VAL A 21 -12.11 4.48 14.11
N GLN A 22 -11.35 4.89 15.14
CA GLN A 22 -10.84 6.24 15.29
C GLN A 22 -10.01 6.68 14.08
N LEU A 23 -9.03 5.87 13.68
CA LEU A 23 -8.19 6.17 12.51
C LEU A 23 -9.01 6.22 11.21
N SER A 24 -9.95 5.28 11.05
CA SER A 24 -10.80 5.23 9.84
C SER A 24 -11.70 6.45 9.70
N THR A 25 -12.30 6.91 10.81
CA THR A 25 -13.12 8.13 10.87
C THR A 25 -12.28 9.36 10.58
N PHE A 26 -11.11 9.49 11.21
CA PHE A 26 -10.22 10.64 10.99
C PHE A 26 -9.77 10.74 9.53
N MET A 27 -9.37 9.61 8.94
CA MET A 27 -8.88 9.53 7.56
C MET A 27 -9.99 9.51 6.50
N LYS A 28 -11.27 9.44 6.90
CA LYS A 28 -12.43 9.28 6.01
C LYS A 28 -12.29 8.08 5.06
N VAL A 29 -11.88 6.95 5.59
CA VAL A 29 -11.80 5.66 4.87
C VAL A 29 -12.68 4.62 5.55
N ALA A 30 -13.03 3.56 4.83
CA ALA A 30 -13.81 2.47 5.42
C ALA A 30 -13.01 1.77 6.56
N PRO A 31 -13.63 1.42 7.71
CA PRO A 31 -12.95 0.72 8.80
C PRO A 31 -12.25 -0.57 8.35
N ARG A 32 -12.88 -1.31 7.42
CA ARG A 32 -12.30 -2.52 6.81
C ARG A 32 -10.93 -2.26 6.15
N THR A 33 -10.72 -1.07 5.60
CA THR A 33 -9.45 -0.70 4.96
C THR A 33 -8.35 -0.56 6.00
N VAL A 34 -8.64 0.10 7.13
CA VAL A 34 -7.69 0.22 8.25
C VAL A 34 -7.44 -1.14 8.90
N THR A 35 -8.47 -1.99 9.04
CA THR A 35 -8.29 -3.38 9.51
C THR A 35 -7.30 -4.15 8.64
N LYS A 36 -7.45 -4.07 7.31
CA LYS A 36 -6.50 -4.70 6.38
C LYS A 36 -5.08 -4.16 6.54
N TRP A 37 -4.91 -2.84 6.65
CA TRP A 37 -3.58 -2.26 6.91
C TRP A 37 -3.01 -2.72 8.24
N ARG A 38 -3.82 -2.79 9.31
CA ARG A 38 -3.35 -3.20 10.64
C ARG A 38 -2.98 -4.69 10.69
N GLN A 39 -3.61 -5.52 9.88
CA GLN A 39 -3.33 -6.97 9.79
C GLN A 39 -2.19 -7.29 8.82
N ALA A 40 -1.77 -6.34 7.99
CA ALA A 40 -0.68 -6.56 7.05
C ALA A 40 0.64 -6.75 7.80
N GLU A 41 1.32 -7.85 7.50
CA GLU A 41 2.64 -8.17 8.04
C GLU A 41 3.75 -7.40 7.33
N PHE A 42 3.60 -7.25 6.01
CA PHE A 42 4.50 -6.51 5.14
C PHE A 42 3.83 -5.25 4.60
N LEU A 43 4.63 -4.31 4.08
CA LEU A 43 4.15 -3.07 3.49
C LEU A 43 3.04 -3.37 2.47
N PRO A 44 1.78 -2.94 2.72
CA PRO A 44 0.69 -3.17 1.80
C PRO A 44 0.85 -2.32 0.54
N GLU A 45 0.11 -2.66 -0.51
CA GLU A 45 0.02 -1.85 -1.71
C GLU A 45 -0.73 -0.54 -1.42
N ILE A 46 0.04 0.48 -1.01
CA ILE A 46 -0.43 1.84 -0.78
C ILE A 46 0.50 2.82 -1.51
N ASN A 47 -0.06 3.86 -2.12
CA ASN A 47 0.79 4.93 -2.67
C ASN A 47 1.46 5.72 -1.55
N GLU A 48 2.53 6.43 -1.94
CA GLU A 48 3.23 7.42 -1.13
C GLU A 48 2.27 8.42 -0.45
N LYS A 49 1.31 8.98 -1.18
CA LYS A 49 0.35 9.93 -0.61
C LYS A 49 -0.43 9.31 0.56
N ARG A 50 -0.89 8.07 0.40
CA ARG A 50 -1.62 7.35 1.46
C ARG A 50 -0.71 7.04 2.64
N TYR A 51 0.53 6.64 2.38
CA TYR A 51 1.53 6.41 3.41
C TYR A 51 1.76 7.65 4.28
N ILE A 52 1.97 8.82 3.65
CA ILE A 52 2.12 10.11 4.34
C ILE A 52 0.86 10.49 5.11
N GLN A 53 -0.33 10.26 4.54
CA GLN A 53 -1.60 10.52 5.23
C GLN A 53 -1.77 9.69 6.49
N ILE A 54 -1.39 8.40 6.47
CA ILE A 54 -1.44 7.52 7.65
C ILE A 54 -0.52 8.07 8.75
N TYR A 55 0.72 8.42 8.38
CA TYR A 55 1.68 9.04 9.30
C TYR A 55 1.15 10.31 9.96
N ASN A 56 0.64 11.25 9.16
CA ASN A 56 0.11 12.51 9.68
C ASN A 56 -1.11 12.26 10.58
N ALA A 57 -2.03 11.38 10.17
CA ALA A 57 -3.22 11.05 10.95
C ALA A 57 -2.88 10.45 12.33
N ILE A 58 -1.87 9.58 12.40
CA ILE A 58 -1.42 9.03 13.69
C ILE A 58 -0.89 10.14 14.58
N ASN A 59 -0.03 11.02 14.06
CA ASN A 59 0.55 12.09 14.86
C ASN A 59 -0.52 13.09 15.35
N GLU A 60 -1.47 13.49 14.51
CA GLU A 60 -2.60 14.33 14.91
C GLU A 60 -3.46 13.66 16.00
N LEU A 61 -3.76 12.37 15.85
CA LEU A 61 -4.52 11.62 16.86
C LEU A 61 -3.74 11.50 18.18
N CYS A 62 -2.41 11.40 18.13
CA CYS A 62 -1.58 11.46 19.35
C CYS A 62 -1.67 12.84 20.04
N ASP A 63 -1.78 13.95 19.29
CA ASP A 63 -2.00 15.28 19.88
C ASP A 63 -3.37 15.36 20.56
N ILE A 64 -4.41 14.87 19.87
CA ILE A 64 -5.79 14.88 20.37
C ILE A 64 -5.94 13.99 21.62
N ASN A 65 -5.34 12.80 21.61
CA ASN A 65 -5.42 11.85 22.72
C ASN A 65 -4.50 12.24 23.90
N GLY A 66 -3.53 13.14 23.68
CA GLY A 66 -2.51 13.50 24.67
C GLY A 66 -1.52 12.36 24.99
N THR A 67 -1.46 11.32 24.16
CA THR A 67 -0.58 10.16 24.36
C THR A 67 -0.24 9.48 23.03
N PRO A 68 1.00 9.01 22.86
CA PRO A 68 2.20 9.33 23.62
C PRO A 68 2.67 10.77 23.35
N ASN A 69 3.37 11.37 24.33
CA ASN A 69 4.00 12.70 24.15
C ASN A 69 5.02 12.72 23.01
N ARG A 70 5.58 11.57 22.64
CA ARG A 70 6.55 11.44 21.56
C ARG A 70 5.84 11.07 20.25
N LYS A 71 5.95 11.97 19.27
CA LYS A 71 5.54 11.73 17.88
C LYS A 71 6.32 10.60 17.22
N ILE A 72 5.65 9.89 16.33
CA ILE A 72 6.32 8.92 15.45
C ILE A 72 7.04 9.68 14.34
N LYS A 73 8.09 9.08 13.78
CA LYS A 73 8.71 9.50 12.53
C LYS A 73 8.16 8.68 11.37
N LEU A 74 8.22 9.24 10.17
CA LEU A 74 7.72 8.60 8.95
C LEU A 74 8.32 7.21 8.70
N ARG A 75 9.61 7.03 9.04
CA ARG A 75 10.32 5.75 8.93
C ARG A 75 9.85 4.70 9.93
N ASP A 76 9.23 5.10 11.04
CA ASP A 76 8.84 4.16 12.11
C ASP A 76 7.71 3.22 11.63
N LEU A 77 6.97 3.61 10.59
CA LEU A 77 5.91 2.81 9.97
C LEU A 77 6.42 1.54 9.28
N VAL A 78 7.71 1.47 8.96
CA VAL A 78 8.31 0.31 8.29
C VAL A 78 9.61 -0.11 8.94
N GLU A 79 9.99 -1.35 8.70
CA GLU A 79 11.30 -1.89 9.05
C GLU A 79 11.84 -2.71 7.88
N PHE A 80 13.11 -2.48 7.54
CA PHE A 80 13.79 -3.22 6.47
C PHE A 80 14.46 -4.45 7.08
N CYS A 81 14.07 -5.63 6.63
CA CYS A 81 14.58 -6.91 7.11
C CYS A 81 15.34 -7.60 5.98
N GLU A 82 16.67 -7.57 6.02
CA GLU A 82 17.53 -8.08 4.93
C GLU A 82 17.54 -9.61 4.84
N ASP A 83 17.34 -10.29 5.97
CA ASP A 83 17.42 -11.76 6.07
C ASP A 83 16.09 -12.47 5.81
N GLU A 84 14.97 -11.74 5.81
CA GLU A 84 13.66 -12.34 5.62
C GLU A 84 13.41 -12.66 4.14
N VAL A 85 12.92 -13.87 3.89
CA VAL A 85 12.53 -14.32 2.57
C VAL A 85 11.04 -14.11 2.39
N ARG A 86 10.66 -13.29 1.42
CA ARG A 86 9.28 -13.13 0.98
C ARG A 86 9.15 -13.68 -0.43
N ASP A 87 8.16 -14.53 -0.64
CA ASP A 87 7.76 -14.95 -1.98
C ASP A 87 6.95 -13.80 -2.61
N PHE A 88 7.65 -12.87 -3.26
CA PHE A 88 7.06 -11.76 -3.98
C PHE A 88 7.84 -11.56 -5.28
N ASP A 89 7.12 -11.57 -6.40
CA ASP A 89 7.72 -11.33 -7.70
C ASP A 89 7.89 -9.82 -7.91
N VAL A 90 9.12 -9.34 -7.72
CA VAL A 90 9.48 -7.93 -7.89
C VAL A 90 9.27 -7.50 -9.35
N ALA A 91 9.43 -8.42 -10.31
CA ALA A 91 9.40 -8.12 -11.73
C ALA A 91 7.98 -7.79 -12.24
N ASP A 92 6.95 -8.29 -11.56
CA ASP A 92 5.54 -8.09 -11.91
C ASP A 92 4.93 -6.83 -11.25
N TYR A 93 5.69 -6.08 -10.45
CA TYR A 93 5.18 -4.89 -9.78
C TYR A 93 4.99 -3.70 -10.75
N GLN A 94 3.84 -3.67 -11.43
CA GLN A 94 3.36 -2.48 -12.16
C GLN A 94 2.53 -1.60 -11.23
N TYR A 95 3.12 -0.54 -10.68
CA TYR A 95 2.33 0.50 -10.01
C TYR A 95 1.74 1.46 -11.05
N PRO A 96 0.41 1.49 -11.28
CA PRO A 96 -0.17 2.54 -12.10
C PRO A 96 -0.02 3.86 -11.34
N SER A 97 0.80 4.76 -11.87
CA SER A 97 0.92 6.14 -11.39
C SER A 97 -0.47 6.73 -11.21
N GLY A 98 -0.87 6.93 -9.95
CA GLY A 98 -2.22 7.31 -9.55
C GLY A 98 -2.58 8.77 -9.82
N ASP A 99 -2.24 9.32 -10.99
CA ASP A 99 -3.00 10.47 -11.48
C ASP A 99 -4.36 9.93 -11.96
N ALA A 100 -5.38 10.09 -11.11
CA ALA A 100 -6.76 9.66 -11.37
C ALA A 100 -7.37 10.30 -12.65
N ARG A 101 -6.64 11.21 -13.33
CA ARG A 101 -7.02 11.79 -14.63
C ARG A 101 -6.45 11.03 -15.83
N LYS A 102 -5.53 10.09 -15.64
CA LYS A 102 -5.02 9.26 -16.73
C LYS A 102 -5.79 7.95 -16.77
N LYS A 103 -6.79 7.89 -17.66
CA LYS A 103 -7.36 6.61 -18.09
C LYS A 103 -6.21 5.70 -18.57
N PRO A 104 -6.19 4.41 -18.21
CA PRO A 104 -5.26 3.48 -18.82
C PRO A 104 -5.50 3.47 -20.33
N LYS A 105 -4.43 3.67 -21.12
CA LYS A 105 -4.49 3.44 -22.56
C LYS A 105 -4.73 1.94 -22.74
N SER A 106 -5.79 1.59 -23.46
CA SER A 106 -5.97 0.23 -23.95
C SER A 106 -4.79 -0.08 -24.87
N ASP A 107 -3.89 -0.96 -24.43
CA ASP A 107 -2.88 -1.50 -25.32
C ASP A 107 -3.59 -2.36 -26.37
N GLY A 108 -3.53 -1.85 -27.61
CA GLY A 108 -4.02 -2.54 -28.78
C GLY A 108 -3.23 -3.81 -29.01
N GLN A 109 -3.90 -4.96 -29.01
CA GLN A 109 -3.38 -6.14 -29.66
C GLN A 109 -3.62 -6.05 -31.16
N ASN A 110 -2.58 -5.60 -31.85
CA ASN A 110 -2.27 -5.90 -33.23
C ASN A 110 -2.47 -7.41 -33.51
N LYS A 111 -3.30 -7.73 -34.51
CA LYS A 111 -3.23 -8.99 -35.28
C LYS A 111 -3.40 -8.65 -36.77
N ASN A 112 -2.30 -8.25 -37.39
CA ASN A 112 -1.98 -8.52 -38.80
C ASN A 112 -0.75 -9.43 -38.75
N ASP A 113 -0.44 -10.36 -39.64
CA ASP A 113 -0.90 -10.90 -40.94
C ASP A 113 -0.15 -12.28 -40.97
N ASP A 114 -0.47 -13.34 -41.70
CA ASP A 114 -0.53 -13.46 -43.16
C ASP A 114 -0.62 -14.98 -43.48
N GLY A 115 -1.11 -15.36 -44.67
CA GLY A 115 -0.79 -16.69 -45.23
C GLY A 115 -1.89 -17.43 -46.01
N LYS A 116 -2.10 -17.02 -47.27
CA LYS A 116 -2.83 -17.73 -48.34
C LYS A 116 -2.46 -19.22 -48.51
N LYS A 117 -3.46 -20.07 -48.82
CA LYS A 117 -3.54 -20.83 -50.10
C LYS A 117 -4.86 -21.62 -50.25
N ALA A 118 -5.41 -21.56 -51.46
CA ALA A 118 -6.60 -22.26 -51.95
C ALA A 118 -6.32 -23.74 -52.28
N VAL A 119 -7.34 -24.62 -52.19
CA VAL A 119 -7.61 -25.69 -53.18
C VAL A 119 -9.12 -25.99 -53.19
N ALA A 120 -9.64 -26.17 -54.40
CA ALA A 120 -11.02 -26.52 -54.77
C ALA A 120 -11.42 -27.96 -54.40
N ALA A 121 -12.73 -28.18 -54.26
CA ALA A 121 -13.46 -29.37 -54.70
C ALA A 121 -14.95 -28.99 -54.87
#